data_AF-A0A2N9B880-F1
#
_entry.id   AF-A0A2N9B880-F1
#
_cell.length_a   1.000
_cell.length_b   1.000
_cell.length_c   1.000
_cell.angle_alpha   90.00
_cell.angle_beta   90.00
_cell.angle_gamma   90.00
#
_symmetry.space_group_name_H-M   'P 1'
#
loop_
_entity.id
_entity.type
_entity.pdbx_description
1 polymer ?
#
loop_
_entity_poly.entity_id
_entity_poly.type
_entity_poly.pdbx_seq_one_letter_code
_entity_poly.pdbx_strand_id
1 'polypeptide(L)'
;MGYWGYFVVGRGERPLAELDALAGATDGMVRRTSAPGGWQVWEYPSSDGDVGNMNALARETGAPALFGYVMNSECVVLEAAAPDSGTWTTCLARAAMAGYLGAGREGLTLEDYFLEPRDAAEHAVRWAAEAGHEVNADTLVDVLTSDPDPLAENLFFRFLDRLGVVPL
;
A
#
# COMPACT_ATOMS: atom_id res chain seq x y z
N MET A 1 6.61 -20.57 -6.71
CA MET A 1 7.43 -19.34 -6.72
C MET A 1 6.46 -18.21 -6.49
N GLY A 2 6.52 -17.57 -5.32
CA GLY A 2 5.66 -16.44 -4.99
C GLY A 2 6.12 -15.17 -5.69
N TYR A 3 5.24 -14.18 -5.77
CA TYR A 3 5.49 -12.89 -6.39
C TYR A 3 6.27 -11.95 -5.45
N TRP A 4 7.19 -11.19 -6.02
CA TRP A 4 7.89 -10.10 -5.35
C TRP A 4 7.79 -8.85 -6.22
N GLY A 5 7.33 -7.75 -5.63
CA GLY A 5 7.15 -6.51 -6.37
C GLY A 5 6.32 -5.47 -5.61
N TYR A 6 6.20 -4.31 -6.21
CA TYR A 6 5.46 -3.18 -5.66
C TYR A 6 4.17 -2.94 -6.44
N PHE A 7 3.09 -2.68 -5.71
CA PHE A 7 1.92 -2.00 -6.23
C PHE A 7 1.96 -0.54 -5.84
N VAL A 8 1.83 0.35 -6.81
CA VAL A 8 1.82 1.79 -6.61
C VAL A 8 0.42 2.32 -6.93
N VAL A 9 -0.19 2.97 -5.94
CA VAL A 9 -1.52 3.57 -6.05
C VAL A 9 -1.40 5.06 -5.86
N GLY A 10 -2.00 5.81 -6.78
CA GLY A 10 -2.02 7.25 -6.71
C GLY A 10 -3.08 7.82 -7.63
N ARG A 11 -3.36 9.11 -7.44
CA ARG A 11 -4.32 9.85 -8.24
C ARG A 11 -3.59 10.82 -9.16
N GLY A 12 -3.97 10.89 -10.43
CA GLY A 12 -3.37 11.84 -11.36
C GLY A 12 -4.03 11.78 -12.74
N GLU A 13 -4.00 12.92 -13.45
CA GLU A 13 -4.46 13.01 -14.85
C GLU A 13 -3.45 12.41 -15.83
N ARG A 14 -2.16 12.44 -15.47
CA ARG A 14 -1.06 11.84 -16.23
C ARG A 14 -0.72 10.45 -15.68
N PRO A 15 -0.12 9.55 -16.49
CA PRO A 15 0.40 8.27 -16.01
C PRO A 15 1.36 8.46 -14.83
N LEU A 16 1.15 7.73 -13.73
CA LEU A 16 2.01 7.88 -12.55
C LEU A 16 3.48 7.56 -12.87
N ALA A 17 3.74 6.57 -13.71
CA ALA A 17 5.10 6.17 -14.10
C ALA A 17 5.90 7.28 -14.81
N GLU A 18 5.25 8.34 -15.31
CA GLU A 18 5.90 9.49 -15.94
C GLU A 18 6.25 10.61 -14.93
N LEU A 19 5.89 10.45 -13.66
CA LEU A 19 6.16 11.44 -12.61
C LEU A 19 7.58 11.28 -12.08
N ASP A 20 8.19 12.41 -11.69
CA ASP A 20 9.57 12.43 -11.20
C ASP A 20 9.73 11.59 -9.92
N ALA A 21 8.66 11.51 -9.12
CA ALA A 21 8.60 10.66 -7.94
C ALA A 21 8.85 9.16 -8.19
N LEU A 22 8.64 8.68 -9.42
CA LEU A 22 8.74 7.27 -9.83
C LEU A 22 9.78 7.05 -10.94
N ALA A 23 10.62 8.05 -11.21
CA ALA A 23 11.61 8.01 -12.31
C ALA A 23 12.59 6.82 -12.23
N GLY A 24 12.85 6.29 -11.03
CA GLY A 24 13.70 5.11 -10.80
C GLY A 24 13.09 3.79 -11.30
N ALA A 25 11.77 3.74 -11.49
CA ALA A 25 11.05 2.52 -11.86
C ALA A 25 10.28 2.62 -13.19
N THR A 26 10.30 3.78 -13.86
CA THR A 26 9.52 4.05 -15.08
C THR A 26 9.60 2.94 -16.13
N ASP A 27 10.79 2.40 -16.41
CA ASP A 27 11.01 1.39 -17.47
C ASP A 27 10.45 -0.01 -17.13
N GLY A 28 10.10 -0.28 -15.86
CA GLY A 28 9.57 -1.57 -15.43
C GLY A 28 8.13 -1.51 -14.90
N MET A 29 7.53 -0.32 -14.82
CA MET A 29 6.18 -0.16 -14.30
C MET A 29 5.12 -0.51 -15.35
N VAL A 30 4.20 -1.39 -14.98
CA VAL A 30 3.07 -1.81 -15.81
C VAL A 30 1.77 -1.33 -15.19
N ARG A 31 0.97 -0.58 -15.93
CA ARG A 31 -0.35 -0.14 -15.45
C ARG A 31 -1.27 -1.35 -15.32
N ARG A 32 -1.76 -1.62 -14.11
CA ARG A 32 -2.71 -2.71 -13.82
C ARG A 32 -4.14 -2.28 -14.08
N THR A 33 -4.55 -1.16 -13.50
CA THR A 33 -5.93 -0.66 -13.63
C THR A 33 -6.00 0.85 -13.41
N SER A 34 -7.14 1.42 -13.80
CA SER A 34 -7.53 2.79 -13.51
C SER A 34 -8.94 2.80 -12.95
N ALA A 35 -9.17 3.63 -11.94
CA ALA A 35 -10.45 3.78 -11.26
C ALA A 35 -10.98 5.23 -11.40
N PRO A 36 -12.29 5.46 -11.12
CA PRO A 36 -12.90 6.78 -11.21
C PRO A 36 -12.15 7.84 -10.40
N GLY A 37 -12.24 9.10 -10.79
CA GLY A 37 -11.54 10.20 -10.08
C GLY A 37 -10.05 10.32 -10.41
N GLY A 38 -9.53 9.53 -11.36
CA GLY A 38 -8.13 9.59 -11.79
C GLY A 38 -7.20 8.70 -10.97
N TRP A 39 -7.76 7.76 -10.20
CA TRP A 39 -7.00 6.75 -9.47
C TRP A 39 -6.36 5.75 -10.45
N GLN A 40 -5.12 5.39 -10.20
CA GLN A 40 -4.37 4.46 -11.01
C GLN A 40 -3.62 3.47 -10.11
N VAL A 41 -3.59 2.20 -10.53
CA VAL A 41 -2.76 1.17 -9.90
C VAL A 41 -1.73 0.71 -10.90
N TRP A 42 -0.48 0.78 -10.49
CA TRP A 42 0.67 0.33 -11.25
C TRP A 42 1.36 -0.81 -10.51
N GLU A 43 1.95 -1.70 -11.26
CA GLU A 43 2.73 -2.82 -10.77
C GLU A 43 4.18 -2.65 -11.20
N TYR A 44 5.10 -2.89 -10.29
CA TYR A 44 6.52 -2.93 -10.54
C TYR A 44 7.08 -4.28 -10.05
N PRO A 45 7.20 -5.28 -10.95
CA PRO A 45 7.60 -6.64 -10.60
C PRO A 45 9.12 -6.74 -10.38
N SER A 46 9.62 -6.11 -9.32
CA SER A 46 11.03 -6.12 -8.94
C SER A 46 11.20 -6.24 -7.43
N SER A 47 12.12 -7.09 -6.98
CA SER A 47 12.48 -7.28 -5.57
C SER A 47 13.60 -6.35 -5.09
N ASP A 48 14.26 -5.64 -6.00
CA ASP A 48 15.52 -4.91 -5.73
C ASP A 48 15.54 -3.51 -6.36
N GLY A 49 14.40 -3.08 -6.92
CA GLY A 49 14.29 -1.79 -7.60
C GLY A 49 13.80 -0.69 -6.68
N ASP A 50 14.43 0.48 -6.79
CA ASP A 50 13.95 1.72 -6.19
C ASP A 50 12.66 2.15 -6.91
N VAL A 51 11.52 1.76 -6.35
CA VAL A 51 10.20 2.16 -6.85
C VAL A 51 9.99 3.67 -6.79
N GLY A 52 10.83 4.39 -6.04
CA GLY A 52 10.73 5.82 -5.82
C GLY A 52 10.14 6.16 -4.46
N ASN A 53 9.71 7.41 -4.29
CA ASN A 53 9.34 7.93 -2.99
C ASN A 53 7.85 8.31 -2.94
N MET A 54 7.10 7.61 -2.11
CA MET A 54 5.67 7.83 -1.91
C MET A 54 5.33 9.25 -1.43
N ASN A 55 6.17 9.87 -0.58
CA ASN A 55 5.97 11.27 -0.16
C ASN A 55 6.22 12.26 -1.29
N ALA A 56 7.16 11.96 -2.19
CA ALA A 56 7.33 12.75 -3.39
C ALA A 56 6.10 12.61 -4.29
N LEU A 57 5.58 11.38 -4.46
CA LEU A 57 4.40 11.13 -5.26
C LEU A 57 3.17 11.87 -4.73
N ALA A 58 2.88 11.75 -3.43
CA ALA A 58 1.74 12.42 -2.81
C ALA A 58 1.82 13.95 -2.94
N ARG A 59 3.02 14.52 -2.85
CA ARG A 59 3.25 15.96 -3.03
C ARG A 59 3.13 16.40 -4.49
N GLU A 60 3.64 15.60 -5.42
CA GLU A 60 3.63 15.91 -6.85
C GLU A 60 2.21 15.81 -7.43
N THR A 61 1.42 14.84 -6.98
CA THR A 61 0.01 14.70 -7.38
C THR A 61 -0.93 15.60 -6.58
N GLY A 62 -0.49 16.11 -5.42
CA GLY A 62 -1.34 16.84 -4.48
C GLY A 62 -2.47 16.00 -3.91
N ALA A 63 -2.34 14.67 -3.94
CA ALA A 63 -3.36 13.72 -3.53
C ALA A 63 -2.73 12.57 -2.74
N PRO A 64 -3.52 11.84 -1.93
CA PRO A 64 -3.01 10.68 -1.21
C PRO A 64 -2.45 9.60 -2.13
N ALA A 65 -1.34 8.99 -1.72
CA ALA A 65 -0.64 7.90 -2.42
C ALA A 65 -0.40 6.72 -1.47
N LEU A 66 -0.33 5.51 -2.03
CA LEU A 66 -0.16 4.27 -1.27
C LEU A 66 0.68 3.26 -2.06
N PHE A 67 1.73 2.73 -1.43
CA PHE A 67 2.56 1.66 -1.96
C PHE A 67 2.29 0.35 -1.20
N GLY A 68 2.23 -0.76 -1.93
CA GLY A 68 2.10 -2.11 -1.40
C GLY A 68 3.27 -2.97 -1.85
N TYR A 69 4.21 -3.27 -0.97
CA TYR A 69 5.33 -4.15 -1.27
C TYR A 69 5.01 -5.58 -0.93
N VAL A 70 4.93 -6.46 -1.93
CA VAL A 70 4.59 -7.88 -1.78
C VAL A 70 5.86 -8.70 -1.64
N MET A 71 5.90 -9.55 -0.62
CA MET A 71 7.00 -10.48 -0.36
C MET A 71 6.50 -11.91 -0.50
N ASN A 72 6.98 -12.59 -1.55
CA ASN A 72 6.68 -13.99 -1.87
C ASN A 72 5.19 -14.32 -2.00
N SER A 73 4.33 -13.34 -2.29
CA SER A 73 2.86 -13.44 -2.19
C SER A 73 2.33 -13.84 -0.81
N GLU A 74 3.16 -13.82 0.23
CA GLU A 74 2.80 -14.28 1.59
C GLU A 74 2.42 -13.12 2.49
N CYS A 75 3.00 -11.93 2.27
CA CYS A 75 2.65 -10.72 3.01
C CYS A 75 2.87 -9.46 2.19
N VAL A 76 2.29 -8.36 2.65
CA VAL A 76 2.40 -7.04 2.01
C VAL A 76 2.75 -5.99 3.04
N VAL A 77 3.79 -5.19 2.80
CA VAL A 77 4.00 -3.94 3.53
C VAL A 77 3.17 -2.85 2.86
N LEU A 78 2.35 -2.16 3.64
CA LEU A 78 1.59 -1.01 3.22
C LEU A 78 2.29 0.25 3.70
N GLU A 79 2.66 1.10 2.77
CA GLU A 79 3.13 2.45 3.04
C GLU A 79 2.11 3.41 2.43
N ALA A 80 1.68 4.40 3.19
CA ALA A 80 0.78 5.42 2.69
C ALA A 80 1.29 6.83 3.07
N ALA A 81 1.14 7.77 2.14
CA ALA A 81 1.39 9.18 2.38
C ALA A 81 0.23 9.99 1.84
N ALA A 82 -0.07 11.07 2.53
CA ALA A 82 -0.91 12.11 2.01
C ALA A 82 -0.37 13.48 2.41
N PRO A 83 -0.65 14.53 1.60
CA PRO A 83 -0.25 15.90 1.94
C PRO A 83 -0.63 16.35 3.35
N ASP A 84 -1.86 16.08 3.80
CA ASP A 84 -2.38 16.59 5.09
C ASP A 84 -2.42 15.53 6.20
N SER A 85 -2.80 14.29 5.89
CA SER A 85 -2.91 13.19 6.87
C SER A 85 -1.58 12.50 7.18
N GLY A 86 -0.50 12.91 6.51
CA GLY A 86 0.87 12.49 6.79
C GLY A 86 1.20 11.08 6.29
N THR A 87 2.23 10.49 6.88
CA THR A 87 2.74 9.16 6.50
C THR A 87 2.42 8.12 7.55
N TRP A 88 2.09 6.92 7.09
CA TRP A 88 1.94 5.77 7.98
C TRP A 88 2.32 4.48 7.25
N THR A 89 2.74 3.49 8.04
CA THR A 89 3.20 2.20 7.53
C THR A 89 2.60 1.09 8.39
N THR A 90 2.10 0.04 7.73
CA THR A 90 1.61 -1.18 8.38
C THR A 90 1.85 -2.40 7.48
N CYS A 91 1.33 -3.56 7.86
CA CYS A 91 1.45 -4.77 7.05
C CYS A 91 0.15 -5.59 7.01
N LEU A 92 -0.02 -6.31 5.91
CA LEU A 92 -1.03 -7.35 5.71
C LEU A 92 -0.38 -8.73 5.86
N ALA A 93 -1.18 -9.72 6.28
CA ALA A 93 -0.70 -11.05 6.63
C ALA A 93 0.41 -11.00 7.70
N ARG A 94 0.09 -10.39 8.85
CA ARG A 94 1.02 -10.14 9.96
C ARG A 94 1.80 -11.38 10.40
N ALA A 95 1.15 -12.55 10.42
CA ALA A 95 1.81 -13.80 10.80
C ALA A 95 2.97 -14.17 9.86
N ALA A 96 2.78 -14.03 8.55
CA ALA A 96 3.84 -14.24 7.56
C ALA A 96 4.92 -13.15 7.67
N MET A 97 4.52 -11.88 7.83
CA MET A 97 5.44 -10.75 8.03
C MET A 97 6.37 -10.94 9.23
N ALA A 98 5.85 -11.46 10.34
CA ALA A 98 6.63 -11.78 11.52
C ALA A 98 7.74 -12.81 11.20
N GLY A 99 7.45 -13.79 10.34
CA GLY A 99 8.43 -14.75 9.85
C GLY A 99 9.55 -14.09 9.03
N TYR A 100 9.22 -13.13 8.16
CA TYR A 100 10.20 -12.41 7.34
C TYR A 100 11.11 -11.48 8.14
N LEU A 101 10.56 -10.79 9.15
CA LEU A 101 11.34 -9.93 10.04
C LEU A 101 12.15 -10.72 11.08
N GLY A 102 11.99 -12.04 11.13
CA GLY A 102 12.61 -12.86 12.15
C GLY A 102 12.11 -12.54 13.56
N ALA A 103 10.84 -12.10 13.69
CA ALA A 103 10.20 -11.85 14.98
C ALA A 103 10.30 -13.14 15.83
N GLY A 104 11.17 -13.08 16.85
CA GLY A 104 11.60 -14.24 17.65
C GLY A 104 13.11 -14.49 17.70
N ARG A 105 13.93 -13.82 16.89
CA ARG A 105 15.41 -13.94 16.95
C ARG A 105 16.10 -12.85 17.79
N GLU A 106 15.53 -11.65 17.89
CA GLU A 106 16.18 -10.50 18.55
C GLU A 106 15.23 -9.62 19.40
N GLY A 107 14.10 -10.15 19.85
CA GLY A 107 13.16 -9.40 20.73
C GLY A 107 12.41 -8.24 20.07
N LEU A 108 12.59 -8.06 18.76
CA LEU A 108 11.83 -7.12 17.94
C LEU A 108 10.44 -7.68 17.62
N THR A 109 9.44 -6.82 17.74
CA THR A 109 8.03 -7.09 17.48
C THR A 109 7.60 -6.41 16.18
N LEU A 110 6.44 -6.80 15.61
CA LEU A 110 5.93 -6.13 14.42
C LEU A 110 5.63 -4.66 14.71
N GLU A 111 5.22 -4.39 15.94
CA GLU A 111 4.80 -3.09 16.45
C GLU A 111 5.96 -2.09 16.51
N ASP A 112 7.21 -2.55 16.47
CA ASP A 112 8.41 -1.71 16.34
C ASP A 112 8.58 -1.14 14.92
N TYR A 113 7.96 -1.77 13.92
CA TYR A 113 8.08 -1.41 12.51
C TYR A 113 6.77 -0.92 11.89
N PHE A 114 5.64 -1.41 12.40
CA PHE A 114 4.33 -1.28 11.80
C PHE A 114 3.31 -0.86 12.83
N LEU A 115 2.44 0.07 12.43
CA LEU A 115 1.28 0.41 13.25
C LEU A 115 0.42 -0.83 13.51
N GLU A 116 -0.15 -0.89 14.72
CA GLU A 116 -1.17 -1.88 15.07
C GLU A 116 -2.38 -1.75 14.13
N PRO A 117 -3.11 -2.84 13.84
CA PRO A 117 -4.23 -2.81 12.89
C PRO A 117 -5.27 -1.73 13.16
N ARG A 118 -5.55 -1.43 14.44
CA ARG A 118 -6.52 -0.39 14.81
C ARG A 118 -6.00 1.01 14.50
N ASP A 119 -4.77 1.32 14.90
CA ASP A 119 -4.15 2.62 14.62
C ASP A 119 -3.97 2.82 13.12
N ALA A 120 -3.50 1.79 12.41
CA ALA A 120 -3.39 1.80 10.96
C ALA A 120 -4.74 2.07 10.28
N ALA A 121 -5.84 1.46 10.77
CA ALA A 121 -7.17 1.73 10.26
C ALA A 121 -7.61 3.18 10.49
N GLU A 122 -7.30 3.78 11.63
CA GLU A 122 -7.61 5.20 11.88
C GLU A 122 -6.84 6.14 10.94
N HIS A 123 -5.55 5.86 10.72
CA HIS A 123 -4.74 6.61 9.75
C HIS A 123 -5.26 6.43 8.32
N ALA A 124 -5.65 5.21 7.96
CA ALA A 124 -6.25 4.89 6.67
C ALA A 124 -7.60 5.59 6.45
N VAL A 125 -8.43 5.76 7.49
CA VAL A 125 -9.67 6.55 7.42
C VAL A 125 -9.37 8.02 7.13
N ARG A 126 -8.38 8.62 7.80
CA ARG A 126 -7.98 10.01 7.55
C ARG A 126 -7.44 10.19 6.13
N TRP A 127 -6.62 9.24 5.68
CA TRP A 127 -6.09 9.18 4.32
C TRP A 127 -7.22 9.07 3.27
N ALA A 128 -8.22 8.22 3.52
CA ALA A 128 -9.36 8.06 2.63
C ALA A 128 -10.26 9.31 2.62
N ALA A 129 -10.46 9.94 3.77
CA ALA A 129 -11.23 11.18 3.89
C ALA A 129 -10.57 12.32 3.09
N GLU A 130 -9.24 12.43 3.13
CA GLU A 130 -8.48 13.38 2.30
C GLU A 130 -8.60 13.08 0.80
N ALA A 131 -8.67 11.79 0.45
CA ALA A 131 -8.98 11.34 -0.90
C ALA A 131 -10.44 11.61 -1.34
N GLY A 132 -11.32 12.04 -0.41
CA GLY A 132 -12.74 12.31 -0.65
C GLY A 132 -13.66 11.11 -0.43
N HIS A 133 -13.19 10.08 0.27
CA HIS A 133 -13.94 8.85 0.56
C HIS A 133 -14.24 8.72 2.06
N GLU A 134 -15.48 8.37 2.39
CA GLU A 134 -15.90 8.04 3.75
C GLU A 134 -15.84 6.52 3.94
N VAL A 135 -15.00 6.06 4.86
CA VAL A 135 -14.71 4.63 5.06
C VAL A 135 -14.88 4.24 6.52
N ASN A 136 -15.32 3.01 6.76
CA ASN A 136 -15.52 2.50 8.10
C ASN A 136 -14.23 1.83 8.61
N ALA A 137 -13.68 2.34 9.71
CA ALA A 137 -12.48 1.81 10.36
C ALA A 137 -12.57 0.31 10.66
N ASP A 138 -13.72 -0.19 11.14
CA ASP A 138 -13.88 -1.60 11.49
C ASP A 138 -13.69 -2.51 10.26
N THR A 139 -14.14 -2.07 9.09
CA THR A 139 -13.96 -2.84 7.85
C THR A 139 -12.50 -2.87 7.38
N LEU A 140 -11.71 -1.86 7.73
CA LEU A 140 -10.27 -1.84 7.46
C LEU A 140 -9.53 -2.72 8.47
N VAL A 141 -9.91 -2.68 9.75
CA VAL A 141 -9.38 -3.58 10.79
C VAL A 141 -9.61 -5.04 10.41
N ASP A 142 -10.80 -5.38 9.91
CA ASP A 142 -11.12 -6.74 9.45
C ASP A 142 -10.11 -7.21 8.37
N VAL A 143 -9.76 -6.35 7.40
CA VAL A 143 -8.80 -6.69 6.35
C VAL A 143 -7.37 -6.76 6.90
N LEU A 144 -6.97 -5.80 7.76
CA LEU A 144 -5.64 -5.74 8.36
C LEU A 144 -5.35 -6.93 9.30
N THR A 145 -6.39 -7.54 9.85
CA THR A 145 -6.31 -8.73 10.72
C THR A 145 -6.58 -10.04 9.99
N SER A 146 -6.97 -9.99 8.72
CA SER A 146 -7.24 -11.20 7.93
C SER A 146 -5.97 -11.90 7.50
N ASP A 147 -6.03 -13.23 7.45
CA ASP A 147 -5.02 -14.06 6.81
C ASP A 147 -5.19 -14.07 5.28
N PRO A 148 -4.09 -14.24 4.52
CA PRO A 148 -4.16 -14.31 3.06
C PRO A 148 -4.85 -15.60 2.62
N ASP A 149 -5.80 -15.50 1.69
CA ASP A 149 -6.47 -16.65 1.07
C ASP A 149 -6.62 -16.44 -0.46
N PRO A 150 -5.86 -17.14 -1.31
CA PRO A 150 -4.60 -17.85 -1.06
C PRO A 150 -3.34 -16.95 -1.15
N LEU A 151 -3.49 -15.70 -1.61
CA LEU A 151 -2.38 -14.77 -1.91
C LEU A 151 -2.55 -13.45 -1.14
N ALA A 152 -1.45 -12.87 -0.66
CA ALA A 152 -1.47 -11.62 0.10
C ALA A 152 -1.89 -10.40 -0.75
N GLU A 153 -1.66 -10.46 -2.06
CA GLU A 153 -2.12 -9.48 -3.04
C GLU A 153 -3.65 -9.32 -3.00
N ASN A 154 -4.40 -10.39 -2.71
CA ASN A 154 -5.85 -10.31 -2.59
C ASN A 154 -6.27 -9.46 -1.39
N LEU A 155 -5.52 -9.53 -0.29
CA LEU A 155 -5.74 -8.64 0.87
C LEU A 155 -5.44 -7.20 0.49
N PHE A 156 -4.38 -6.96 -0.28
CA PHE A 156 -4.03 -5.61 -0.76
C PHE A 156 -5.16 -5.01 -1.61
N PHE A 157 -5.65 -5.72 -2.62
CA PHE A 157 -6.75 -5.20 -3.44
C PHE A 157 -8.05 -5.05 -2.65
N ARG A 158 -8.34 -5.97 -1.72
CA ARG A 158 -9.48 -5.84 -0.81
C ARG A 158 -9.34 -4.61 0.07
N PHE A 159 -8.14 -4.28 0.52
CA PHE A 159 -7.87 -3.06 1.30
C PHE A 159 -8.14 -1.80 0.45
N LEU A 160 -7.69 -1.75 -0.80
CA LEU A 160 -7.97 -0.64 -1.71
C LEU A 160 -9.47 -0.46 -2.00
N ASP A 161 -10.20 -1.57 -2.14
CA ASP A 161 -11.65 -1.58 -2.28
C ASP A 161 -12.34 -0.98 -1.05
N ARG A 162 -11.90 -1.36 0.16
CA ARG A 162 -12.43 -0.78 1.42
C ARG A 162 -12.03 0.67 1.64
N LEU A 163 -10.95 1.14 1.04
CA LEU A 163 -10.60 2.57 0.98
C LEU A 163 -11.47 3.37 0.00
N GLY A 164 -12.21 2.70 -0.89
CA GLY A 164 -13.08 3.34 -1.88
C GLY A 164 -12.35 3.93 -3.09
N VAL A 165 -11.02 3.76 -3.18
CA VAL A 165 -10.18 4.37 -4.24
C VAL A 165 -10.11 3.51 -5.50
N VAL A 166 -10.15 2.18 -5.35
CA VAL A 166 -10.12 1.24 -6.47
C VAL A 166 -11.18 0.17 -6.21
N PRO A 167 -12.39 0.30 -6.79
CA PRO A 167 -13.42 -0.72 -6.64
C PRO A 167 -12.97 -2.00 -7.35
N LEU A 168 -13.11 -3.13 -6.66
CA LEU A 168 -12.86 -4.47 -7.19
C LEU A 168 -14.06 -5.01 -7.98
#